data_AF-A0A318VX24-F1
#
_entry.id   AF-A0A318VX24-F1
#
_cell.length_a   1.000
_cell.length_b   1.000
_cell.length_c   1.000
_cell.angle_alpha   90.00
_cell.angle_beta   90.00
_cell.angle_gamma   90.00
#
_symmetry.space_group_name_H-M   'P 1'
#
loop_
_entity.id
_entity.type
_entity.pdbx_description
1 polymer ?
#
loop_
_entity_poly.entity_id
_entity_poly.type
_entity_poly.pdbx_seq_one_letter_code
_entity_poly.pdbx_strand_id
1 'polypeptide(L)'
;MATGSRAERERRFWERYRNVAISQGVKPKAVRWYVVRAERFIAAYPGRRLAELGAEDIAQYLTGEGQKSSIQDWQFRQTVDAIEILFSIAKAVRSPLDLA
;
A
#
# COMPACT_ATOMS: atom_id res chain seq x y z
N MET A 1 9.67 -23.23 14.52
CA MET A 1 9.08 -22.77 13.25
C MET A 1 9.65 -21.40 12.92
N ALA A 2 10.50 -21.31 11.90
CA ALA A 2 11.36 -20.15 11.68
C ALA A 2 10.54 -18.86 11.42
N THR A 3 10.75 -17.85 12.26
CA THR A 3 10.45 -16.46 11.95
C THR A 3 11.32 -16.06 10.75
N GLY A 4 10.80 -16.25 9.53
CA GLY A 4 11.55 -15.93 8.30
C GLY A 4 12.12 -14.51 8.33
N SER A 5 13.28 -14.32 7.70
CA SER A 5 14.06 -13.08 7.78
C SER A 5 13.22 -11.84 7.42
N ARG A 6 13.65 -10.65 7.86
CA ARG A 6 12.95 -9.40 7.50
C ARG A 6 12.75 -9.27 5.98
N ALA A 7 13.79 -9.61 5.22
CA ALA A 7 13.76 -9.61 3.76
C ALA A 7 12.73 -10.59 3.19
N GLU A 8 12.57 -11.78 3.77
CA GLU A 8 11.55 -12.74 3.33
C GLU A 8 10.13 -12.28 3.65
N ARG A 9 9.92 -11.66 4.81
CA ARG A 9 8.61 -11.10 5.18
C ARG A 9 8.23 -9.95 4.24
N GLU A 10 9.18 -9.10 3.92
CA GLU A 10 9.02 -8.02 2.95
C GLU A 10 8.72 -8.55 1.54
N ARG A 11 9.46 -9.57 1.08
CA ARG A 11 9.21 -10.23 -0.20
C ARG A 11 7.78 -10.78 -0.27
N ARG A 12 7.35 -11.52 0.76
CA ARG A 12 5.99 -12.09 0.85
C ARG A 12 4.92 -11.00 0.90
N PHE A 13 5.18 -9.90 1.59
CA PHE A 13 4.26 -8.77 1.64
C PHE A 13 4.04 -8.18 0.25
N TRP A 14 5.12 -7.88 -0.48
CA TRP A 14 5.02 -7.32 -1.82
C TRP A 14 4.48 -8.30 -2.86
N GLU A 15 4.73 -9.60 -2.70
CA GLU A 15 4.10 -10.64 -3.51
C GLU A 15 2.58 -10.66 -3.30
N ARG A 16 2.12 -10.64 -2.04
CA ARG A 16 0.70 -10.54 -1.71
C ARG A 16 0.09 -9.25 -2.25
N TYR A 17 0.80 -8.13 -2.15
CA TYR A 17 0.37 -6.85 -2.72
C TYR A 17 0.12 -6.93 -4.22
N ARG A 18 1.07 -7.48 -4.98
CA ARG A 18 0.92 -7.69 -6.43
C ARG A 18 -0.28 -8.57 -6.75
N ASN A 19 -0.49 -9.65 -5.99
CA ASN A 19 -1.60 -10.57 -6.21
C ASN A 19 -2.96 -9.91 -5.93
N VAL A 20 -3.08 -9.14 -4.84
CA VAL A 20 -4.32 -8.40 -4.51
C VAL A 20 -4.61 -7.37 -5.60
N ALA A 21 -3.60 -6.60 -6.03
CA ALA A 21 -3.77 -5.64 -7.13
C ALA A 21 -4.31 -6.31 -8.40
N ILE A 22 -3.73 -7.44 -8.80
CA ILE A 22 -4.20 -8.20 -9.98
C ILE A 22 -5.63 -8.69 -9.78
N SER A 23 -5.97 -9.23 -8.60
CA SER A 23 -7.33 -9.72 -8.31
C SER A 23 -8.38 -8.61 -8.32
N GLN A 24 -7.99 -7.36 -8.04
CA GLN A 24 -8.85 -6.18 -8.11
C GLN A 24 -8.92 -5.56 -9.51
N GLY A 25 -8.38 -6.24 -10.54
CA GLY A 25 -8.48 -5.82 -11.94
C GLY A 25 -7.32 -4.97 -12.45
N VAL A 26 -6.27 -4.74 -11.64
CA VAL A 26 -5.06 -4.07 -12.12
C VAL A 26 -4.35 -4.97 -13.12
N LYS A 27 -4.17 -4.49 -14.35
CA LYS A 27 -3.44 -5.24 -15.39
C LYS A 27 -2.01 -5.56 -14.92
N PRO A 28 -1.46 -6.77 -15.15
CA PRO A 28 -0.12 -7.15 -14.68
C PRO A 28 0.98 -6.13 -15.01
N LYS A 29 0.94 -5.54 -16.22
CA LYS A 29 1.88 -4.49 -16.65
C LYS A 29 1.79 -3.18 -15.87
N ALA A 30 0.64 -2.90 -15.25
CA ALA A 30 0.39 -1.70 -14.46
C ALA A 30 0.74 -1.89 -12.98
N VAL A 31 0.81 -3.13 -12.47
CA VAL A 31 1.07 -3.45 -11.06
C VAL A 31 2.35 -2.79 -10.54
N ARG A 32 3.40 -2.70 -11.36
CA ARG A 32 4.65 -2.02 -10.98
C ARG A 32 4.42 -0.58 -10.50
N TRP A 33 3.48 0.14 -11.12
CA TRP A 33 3.18 1.52 -10.76
C TRP A 33 2.46 1.61 -9.43
N TYR A 34 1.61 0.62 -9.12
CA TYR A 34 0.95 0.52 -7.83
C TYR A 34 1.94 0.24 -6.70
N VAL A 35 2.94 -0.60 -6.94
CA VAL A 35 4.01 -0.84 -5.96
C VAL A 35 4.77 0.46 -5.69
N VAL A 36 5.22 1.16 -6.74
CA VAL A 36 5.94 2.44 -6.59
C VAL A 36 5.13 3.48 -5.81
N ARG A 37 3.82 3.55 -6.02
CA ARG A 37 2.93 4.49 -5.30
C ARG A 37 2.81 4.12 -3.82
N ALA A 38 2.63 2.84 -3.50
CA ALA A 38 2.60 2.37 -2.14
C ALA A 38 3.95 2.59 -1.42
N GLU A 39 5.07 2.33 -2.09
CA GLU A 39 6.41 2.61 -1.56
C GLU A 39 6.61 4.11 -1.29
N ARG A 40 6.18 4.98 -2.20
CA ARG A 40 6.22 6.44 -2.01
C ARG A 40 5.39 6.91 -0.82
N PHE A 41 4.20 6.34 -0.63
CA PHE A 41 3.39 6.61 0.54
C PHE A 41 4.12 6.21 1.83
N ILE A 42 4.68 4.98 1.89
CA ILE A 42 5.46 4.52 3.06
C ILE A 42 6.66 5.44 3.32
N ALA A 43 7.38 5.83 2.26
CA ALA A 43 8.55 6.70 2.36
C ALA A 43 8.24 8.13 2.83
N ALA A 44 7.00 8.60 2.70
CA ALA A 44 6.58 9.92 3.18
C ALA A 44 6.48 9.99 4.73
N TYR A 45 6.50 8.84 5.42
CA TYR A 45 6.39 8.76 6.88
C TYR A 45 7.58 7.99 7.49
N PRO A 46 8.81 8.52 7.39
CA PRO A 46 9.99 7.85 7.91
C PRO A 46 9.85 7.60 9.42
N GLY A 47 10.18 6.38 9.86
CA GLY A 47 10.13 5.99 11.27
C GLY A 47 8.73 5.61 11.79
N ARG A 48 7.65 5.84 11.02
CA ARG A 48 6.31 5.37 11.38
C ARG A 48 5.97 4.07 10.67
N ARG A 49 5.39 3.12 11.40
CA ARG A 49 4.92 1.85 10.85
C ARG A 49 3.57 2.09 10.19
N LEU A 50 3.29 1.32 9.13
CA LEU A 50 2.00 1.37 8.42
C LEU A 50 0.78 1.17 9.35
N ALA A 51 0.93 0.41 10.44
CA ALA A 51 -0.12 0.19 11.43
C ALA A 51 -0.43 1.42 12.31
N GLU A 52 0.46 2.41 12.32
CA GLU A 52 0.32 3.69 13.04
C GLU A 52 -0.22 4.80 12.15
N LEU A 53 -0.37 4.53 10.84
CA LEU A 53 -0.93 5.48 9.88
C LEU A 53 -2.45 5.31 9.80
N GLY A 54 -3.16 6.43 9.85
CA GLY A 54 -4.63 6.47 9.87
C GLY A 54 -5.24 7.23 8.68
N ALA A 55 -6.55 7.45 8.76
CA ALA A 55 -7.30 8.17 7.72
C ALA A 55 -6.79 9.61 7.52
N GLU A 56 -6.38 10.29 8.61
CA GLU A 56 -5.84 11.65 8.56
C GLU A 56 -4.50 11.70 7.81
N ASP A 57 -3.59 10.76 8.09
CA ASP A 57 -2.32 10.65 7.37
C ASP A 57 -2.57 10.42 5.87
N ILE A 58 -3.47 9.49 5.52
CA ILE A 58 -3.84 9.21 4.13
C ILE A 58 -4.40 10.46 3.46
N ALA A 59 -5.32 11.18 4.11
CA ALA A 59 -5.93 12.39 3.57
C ALA A 59 -4.89 13.50 3.34
N GLN A 60 -3.97 13.70 4.29
CA GLN A 60 -2.89 14.67 4.17
C GLN A 60 -1.97 14.33 2.99
N TYR A 61 -1.58 13.06 2.84
CA TYR A 61 -0.75 12.62 1.72
C TYR A 61 -1.44 12.84 0.38
N LEU A 62 -2.70 12.38 0.25
CA LEU A 62 -3.46 12.50 -1.00
C LEU A 62 -3.72 13.96 -1.37
N THR A 63 -3.98 14.84 -0.39
CA THR A 63 -4.13 16.28 -0.64
C THR A 63 -2.85 16.85 -1.24
N GLY A 64 -1.69 16.50 -0.67
CA GLY A 64 -0.38 16.92 -1.21
C GLY A 64 -0.08 16.37 -2.61
N GLU A 65 -0.44 15.11 -2.89
CA GLU A 65 -0.29 14.54 -4.23
C GLU A 65 -1.21 15.22 -5.26
N GLY A 66 -2.46 15.52 -4.90
CA GLY A 66 -3.43 16.16 -5.79
C GLY A 66 -3.10 17.62 -6.14
N GLN A 67 -2.31 18.30 -5.31
CA GLN A 67 -1.84 19.66 -5.57
C GLN A 67 -0.67 19.72 -6.56
N LYS A 68 -0.09 18.58 -6.95
CA LYS A 68 1.01 18.55 -7.93
C LYS A 68 0.43 18.76 -9.33
N SER A 69 0.77 19.88 -9.96
CA SER A 69 0.30 20.27 -11.29
C SER A 69 0.62 19.27 -12.42
N SER A 70 1.50 18.30 -12.17
CA SER A 70 1.92 17.28 -13.13
C SER A 70 1.18 15.94 -13.02
N ILE A 71 0.33 15.75 -12.00
CA ILE A 71 -0.41 14.49 -11.84
C ILE A 71 -1.68 14.50 -12.70
N GLN A 72 -1.88 13.44 -13.48
CA GLN A 72 -3.12 13.25 -14.24
C GLN A 72 -4.18 12.57 -13.36
N ASP A 73 -5.48 12.79 -13.62
CA ASP A 73 -6.58 12.21 -12.83
C ASP A 73 -6.48 10.69 -12.66
N TRP A 74 -6.17 9.96 -13.75
CA TRP A 74 -5.99 8.51 -13.68
C TRP A 74 -4.75 8.12 -12.89
N GLN A 75 -3.72 8.98 -12.86
CA GLN A 75 -2.59 8.78 -11.97
C GLN A 75 -3.04 9.03 -10.53
N PHE A 76 -3.78 10.08 -10.22
CA PHE A 76 -4.26 10.30 -8.87
C PHE A 76 -5.09 9.11 -8.35
N ARG A 77 -6.03 8.60 -9.15
CA ARG A 77 -6.82 7.40 -8.82
C ARG A 77 -5.95 6.17 -8.54
N GLN A 78 -4.93 5.91 -9.36
CA GLN A 78 -3.99 4.82 -9.09
C GLN A 78 -3.24 5.00 -7.75
N THR A 79 -3.01 6.23 -7.27
CA THR A 79 -2.40 6.45 -5.95
C THR A 79 -3.37 6.05 -4.85
N VAL A 80 -4.64 6.45 -4.97
CA VAL A 80 -5.70 6.07 -4.03
C VAL A 80 -5.82 4.55 -3.97
N ASP A 81 -6.01 3.90 -5.12
CA ASP A 81 -6.17 2.45 -5.21
C ASP A 81 -4.96 1.70 -4.62
N ALA A 82 -3.74 2.19 -4.89
CA ALA A 82 -2.51 1.61 -4.34
C ALA A 82 -2.45 1.67 -2.80
N ILE A 83 -2.88 2.79 -2.22
CA ILE A 83 -2.93 2.96 -0.77
C ILE A 83 -4.01 2.06 -0.16
N GLU A 84 -5.18 1.96 -0.80
CA GLU A 84 -6.25 1.06 -0.32
C GLU A 84 -5.81 -0.41 -0.31
N ILE A 85 -5.15 -0.88 -1.37
CA ILE A 85 -4.56 -2.23 -1.42
C ILE A 85 -3.55 -2.40 -0.29
N LEU A 86 -2.67 -1.43 -0.08
CA LEU A 86 -1.64 -1.45 0.96
C LEU A 86 -2.25 -1.67 2.35
N PHE A 87 -3.30 -0.89 2.69
CA PHE A 87 -3.98 -1.00 3.99
C PHE A 87 -4.86 -2.23 4.12
N SER A 88 -5.46 -2.74 3.03
CA SER A 88 -6.22 -4.00 3.07
C SER A 88 -5.34 -5.18 3.51
N ILE A 89 -4.09 -5.21 3.05
CA ILE A 89 -3.12 -6.25 3.44
C ILE A 89 -2.64 -6.03 4.87
N ALA A 90 -2.34 -4.80 5.25
CA ALA A 90 -1.91 -4.49 6.61
C ALA A 90 -2.97 -4.86 7.65
N LYS A 91 -4.26 -4.57 7.37
CA LYS A 91 -5.40 -4.98 8.21
C LYS A 91 -5.56 -6.50 8.23
N ALA A 92 -5.46 -7.17 7.08
CA ALA A 92 -5.54 -8.62 7.00
C ALA A 92 -4.36 -9.36 7.67
N VAL A 93 -3.23 -8.68 7.91
CA VAL A 93 -2.12 -9.21 8.72
C VAL A 93 -2.38 -9.00 10.22
N ARG A 94 -3.20 -8.02 10.60
CA ARG A 94 -3.58 -7.72 11.98
C ARG A 94 -4.70 -8.63 12.52
N SER A 95 -5.55 -9.17 11.65
CA SER A 95 -6.56 -10.19 12.04
C SER A 95 -6.09 -11.62 11.72
N PRO A 96 -5.49 -12.31 12.69
CA PRO A 96 -5.65 -13.76 12.77
C PRO A 96 -6.72 -14.25 13.75
N LEU A 97 -7.12 -13.50 14.79
CA LEU A 97 -8.06 -13.99 15.83
C LEU A 97 -8.73 -12.81 16.60
N ASP A 98 -9.87 -12.32 16.13
CA ASP A 98 -10.81 -11.49 16.92
C ASP A 98 -12.21 -12.16 16.98
N LEU A 99 -12.24 -13.49 16.86
CA LEU A 99 -13.42 -14.32 17.07
C LEU A 99 -13.02 -15.58 17.84
N ALA A 100 -12.84 -15.43 19.15
CA ALA A 100 -12.95 -16.48 20.15
C ALA A 100 -13.31 -15.84 21.50
#